data_AF-A0A6M3IP08-F1
#
_entry.id   AF-A0A6M3IP08-F1
#
_cell.length_a   1.000
_cell.length_b   1.000
_cell.length_c   1.000
_cell.angle_alpha   90.00
_cell.angle_beta   90.00
_cell.angle_gamma   90.00
#
_symmetry.space_group_name_H-M   'P 1'
#
loop_
_entity.id
_entity.type
_entity.pdbx_description
1 polymer ?
#
loop_
_entity_poly.entity_id
_entity_poly.type
_entity_poly.pdbx_seq_one_letter_code
_entity_poly.pdbx_strand_id
1 'polypeptide(L)'
;MNDVDSCLSALRWASEILHDMVDSEAVECAKACRKALEARPVSSAEDLSHPLDPLSPGGPVLAVDLDGTILEHNGWVGEDHFGAVLPGAVAELEELRRQGWKIVVYTCRDHPHLVESYLSEQGVPFDLVWSRAAVAAGGRAKPIADVLLDDRAVTFAGDWRQAVHDVLAFRPWGGA
;
A
#
# COMPACT_ATOMS: atom_id res chain seq x y z
N MET A 1 3.53 -20.46 8.27
CA MET A 1 2.30 -20.40 9.08
C MET A 1 1.33 -19.65 8.20
N ASN A 2 0.37 -20.36 7.61
CA ASN A 2 -0.40 -19.81 6.49
C ASN A 2 -1.40 -18.78 7.00
N ASP A 3 -1.75 -17.79 6.18
CA ASP A 3 -2.64 -16.68 6.53
C ASP A 3 -4.03 -17.13 7.04
N VAL A 4 -4.44 -18.34 6.65
CA VAL A 4 -5.63 -19.03 7.17
C VAL A 4 -5.52 -19.33 8.68
N ASP A 5 -4.33 -19.69 9.18
CA ASP A 5 -4.10 -19.97 10.60
C ASP A 5 -4.22 -18.68 11.44
N SER A 6 -3.85 -17.52 10.88
CA SER A 6 -3.95 -16.22 11.55
C SER A 6 -5.41 -15.76 11.68
N CYS A 7 -6.18 -15.89 10.60
CA CYS A 7 -7.63 -15.62 10.61
C CYS A 7 -8.41 -16.60 11.50
N LEU A 8 -8.04 -17.90 11.49
CA LEU A 8 -8.63 -18.90 12.37
C LEU A 8 -8.30 -18.64 13.85
N SER A 9 -7.12 -18.09 14.13
CA SER A 9 -6.72 -17.69 15.49
C SER A 9 -7.52 -16.49 15.98
N ALA A 10 -7.73 -15.47 15.13
CA ALA A 10 -8.58 -14.33 15.44
C ALA A 10 -10.06 -14.71 15.64
N LEU A 11 -10.57 -15.67 14.85
CA LEU A 11 -11.93 -16.21 14.99
C LEU A 11 -12.09 -17.10 16.23
N ARG A 12 -11.05 -17.82 16.66
CA ARG A 12 -11.04 -18.55 17.93
C ARG A 12 -11.07 -17.60 19.12
N TRP A 13 -10.32 -16.51 19.06
CA TRP A 13 -10.32 -15.47 20.09
C TRP A 13 -11.68 -14.76 20.19
N ALA A 14 -12.29 -14.42 19.05
CA ALA A 14 -13.65 -13.87 19.01
C ALA A 14 -14.70 -14.87 19.53
N SER A 15 -14.54 -16.17 19.26
CA SER A 15 -15.42 -17.24 19.76
C SER A 15 -15.31 -17.47 21.26
N GLU A 16 -14.15 -17.25 21.86
CA GLU A 16 -13.94 -17.35 23.32
C GLU A 16 -14.54 -16.14 24.04
N ILE A 17 -14.50 -14.95 23.43
CA ILE A 17 -15.13 -13.73 23.96
C ILE A 17 -16.66 -13.76 23.82
N LEU A 18 -17.18 -14.33 22.74
CA LEU A 18 -18.63 -14.44 22.49
C LEU A 18 -19.32 -15.51 23.33
N HIS A 19 -18.59 -16.37 24.06
CA HIS A 19 -19.21 -17.38 24.92
C HIS A 19 -19.93 -16.76 26.14
N ASP A 20 -19.57 -15.52 26.52
CA ASP A 20 -20.18 -14.77 27.63
C ASP A 20 -21.27 -13.77 27.17
N MET A 21 -21.55 -13.66 25.87
CA MET A 21 -22.62 -12.80 25.35
C MET A 21 -23.81 -13.64 24.87
N VAL A 22 -24.86 -13.64 25.68
CA VAL A 22 -26.17 -14.26 25.40
C VAL A 22 -26.91 -13.43 24.34
N ASP A 23 -26.44 -13.46 23.09
CA ASP A 23 -27.22 -13.00 21.94
C ASP A 23 -27.17 -14.05 20.83
N SER A 24 -28.26 -14.82 20.72
CA SER A 24 -28.36 -15.98 19.83
C SER A 24 -28.19 -15.63 18.35
N GLU A 25 -28.46 -14.38 17.96
CA GLU A 25 -28.29 -13.91 16.58
C GLU A 25 -26.81 -13.71 16.20
N ALA A 26 -25.98 -13.23 17.12
CA ALA A 26 -24.55 -13.04 16.88
C ALA A 26 -23.81 -14.38 16.69
N VAL A 27 -24.22 -15.40 17.47
CA VAL A 27 -23.69 -16.77 17.37
C VAL A 27 -24.06 -17.40 16.02
N GLU A 28 -25.30 -17.23 15.55
CA GLU A 28 -25.71 -17.72 14.24
C GLU A 28 -25.03 -16.97 13.09
N CYS A 29 -24.82 -15.67 13.23
CA CYS A 29 -24.06 -14.88 12.25
C CYS A 29 -22.60 -15.37 12.15
N ALA A 30 -21.95 -15.65 13.29
CA ALA A 30 -20.58 -16.19 13.32
C ALA A 30 -20.49 -17.60 12.71
N LYS A 31 -21.47 -18.47 12.97
CA LYS A 31 -21.55 -19.81 12.36
C LYS A 31 -21.76 -19.74 10.84
N ALA A 32 -22.64 -18.85 10.38
CA ALA A 32 -22.89 -18.63 8.96
C ALA A 32 -21.64 -18.11 8.24
N CYS A 33 -20.91 -17.17 8.86
CA CYS A 33 -19.67 -16.61 8.34
C CYS A 33 -18.57 -17.68 8.23
N ARG A 34 -18.44 -18.55 9.25
CA ARG A 34 -17.51 -19.69 9.23
C ARG A 34 -17.83 -20.66 8.10
N LYS A 35 -19.10 -21.06 7.96
CA LYS A 35 -19.53 -21.98 6.90
C LYS A 35 -19.30 -21.39 5.51
N ALA A 36 -19.50 -20.07 5.35
CA ALA A 36 -19.21 -19.37 4.10
C ALA A 36 -17.71 -19.35 3.79
N LEU A 37 -16.84 -19.15 4.80
CA LEU A 37 -15.38 -19.21 4.66
C LEU A 37 -14.88 -20.62 4.31
N GLU A 38 -15.40 -21.65 4.99
CA GLU A 38 -15.04 -23.06 4.76
C GLU A 38 -15.55 -23.60 3.41
N ALA A 39 -16.65 -23.04 2.89
CA ALA A 39 -17.22 -23.42 1.60
C ALA A 39 -16.59 -22.66 0.41
N ARG A 40 -15.67 -21.72 0.64
CA ARG A 40 -14.92 -21.09 -0.47
C ARG A 40 -14.06 -22.17 -1.11
N PRO A 41 -14.17 -22.41 -2.43
CA PRO A 41 -13.24 -23.29 -3.10
C PRO A 41 -11.83 -22.74 -2.87
N VAL A 42 -10.96 -23.56 -2.29
CA VAL A 42 -9.53 -23.30 -2.30
C VAL A 42 -9.14 -23.39 -3.77
N SER A 43 -9.04 -22.23 -4.43
CA SER A 43 -8.43 -22.16 -5.76
C SER A 43 -7.07 -22.85 -5.64
N SER A 44 -6.82 -23.75 -6.58
CA SER A 44 -5.56 -24.45 -6.73
C SER A 44 -4.39 -23.46 -6.64
N ALA A 45 -3.21 -23.96 -6.28
CA ALA A 45 -1.96 -23.25 -6.01
C ALA A 45 -1.39 -22.32 -7.12
N GLU A 46 -2.23 -21.85 -8.05
CA GLU A 46 -1.96 -20.80 -9.03
C GLU A 46 -2.27 -19.39 -8.50
N ASP A 47 -2.92 -19.26 -7.34
CA ASP A 47 -3.31 -17.96 -6.74
C ASP A 47 -2.29 -17.44 -5.72
N LEU A 48 -0.99 -17.68 -5.98
CA LEU A 48 0.12 -17.00 -5.31
C LEU A 48 0.64 -15.81 -6.11
N SER A 49 -0.14 -15.32 -7.09
CA SER A 49 0.10 -13.99 -7.65
C SER A 49 -0.18 -12.99 -6.53
N HIS A 50 0.89 -12.46 -5.94
CA HIS A 50 0.78 -11.22 -5.16
C HIS A 50 -0.03 -10.22 -5.99
N PRO A 51 -0.95 -9.43 -5.43
CA PRO A 51 -1.75 -8.45 -6.19
C PRO A 51 -0.90 -7.38 -6.93
N LEU A 52 0.42 -7.45 -6.82
CA LEU A 52 1.43 -6.69 -7.55
C LEU A 52 2.53 -7.58 -8.15
N ASP A 53 2.22 -8.83 -8.50
CA ASP A 53 3.17 -9.67 -9.23
C ASP A 53 3.40 -9.04 -10.61
N PRO A 54 4.60 -8.52 -10.91
CA PRO A 54 4.94 -7.94 -12.22
C PRO A 54 4.89 -8.98 -13.36
N LEU A 55 4.69 -10.27 -13.05
CA LEU A 55 4.47 -11.34 -14.01
C LEU A 55 2.99 -11.58 -14.32
N SER A 56 2.07 -10.90 -13.63
CA SER A 56 0.66 -10.82 -14.04
C SER A 56 0.56 -9.95 -15.30
N PRO A 57 -0.35 -10.22 -16.25
CA PRO A 57 -0.44 -9.49 -17.54
C PRO A 57 -0.88 -8.00 -17.42
N GLY A 58 -0.77 -7.40 -16.24
CA GLY A 58 -1.08 -6.01 -15.95
C GLY A 58 0.06 -5.07 -16.38
N GLY A 59 -0.29 -3.85 -16.78
CA GLY A 59 0.64 -2.86 -17.27
C GLY A 59 1.70 -2.40 -16.25
N PRO A 60 2.56 -1.45 -16.65
CA PRO A 60 3.71 -1.03 -15.86
C PRO A 60 3.32 -0.47 -14.49
N VAL A 61 4.22 -0.64 -13.51
CA VAL A 61 4.03 -0.25 -12.12
C VAL A 61 4.82 1.01 -11.80
N LEU A 62 4.12 2.05 -11.35
CA LEU A 62 4.70 3.24 -10.75
C LEU A 62 4.71 3.08 -9.22
N ALA A 63 5.89 3.11 -8.62
CA ALA A 63 6.04 3.36 -7.19
C ALA A 63 6.23 4.87 -6.97
N VAL A 64 5.26 5.52 -6.34
CA VAL A 64 5.23 6.97 -6.14
C VAL A 64 5.33 7.30 -4.66
N ASP A 65 6.24 8.19 -4.28
CA ASP A 65 6.34 8.70 -2.92
C ASP A 65 5.08 9.49 -2.51
N LEU A 66 4.86 9.67 -1.21
CA LEU A 66 3.70 10.37 -0.66
C LEU A 66 4.01 11.82 -0.31
N ASP A 67 4.87 12.05 0.69
CA ASP A 67 5.06 13.35 1.33
C ASP A 67 6.15 14.15 0.61
N GLY A 68 5.74 15.13 -0.18
CA GLY A 68 6.61 15.94 -1.06
C GLY A 68 6.35 15.64 -2.54
N THR A 69 5.60 14.57 -2.82
CA THR A 69 5.36 14.06 -4.18
C THR A 69 3.86 14.05 -4.54
N ILE A 70 3.02 13.43 -3.72
CA ILE A 70 1.54 13.48 -3.87
C ILE A 70 0.95 14.55 -2.97
N LEU A 71 1.48 14.67 -1.75
CA LEU A 71 1.06 15.61 -0.73
C LEU A 71 2.15 16.65 -0.48
N GLU A 72 1.78 17.82 0.01
CA GLU A 72 2.73 18.79 0.54
C GLU A 72 3.54 18.21 1.71
N HIS A 73 4.83 18.55 1.78
CA HIS A 73 5.68 18.19 2.91
C HIS A 73 6.28 19.43 3.57
N ASN A 74 5.69 19.82 4.70
CA ASN A 74 6.15 20.95 5.52
C ASN A 74 6.84 20.48 6.82
N GLY A 75 7.41 19.27 6.79
CA GLY A 75 8.00 18.59 7.94
C GLY A 75 7.05 17.63 8.64
N TRP A 76 7.63 16.75 9.47
CA TRP A 76 6.88 15.77 10.23
C TRP A 76 6.22 16.39 11.47
N VAL A 77 4.90 16.25 11.59
CA VAL A 77 4.12 16.77 12.72
C VAL A 77 3.25 15.73 13.43
N GLY A 78 3.19 14.49 12.90
CA GLY A 78 2.44 13.38 13.49
C GLY A 78 1.94 12.40 12.43
N GLU A 79 1.49 11.23 12.88
CA GLU A 79 1.11 10.11 12.01
C GLU A 79 -0.23 10.31 11.29
N ASP A 80 -1.14 11.05 11.93
CA ASP A 80 -2.49 11.41 11.49
C ASP A 80 -2.56 12.76 10.76
N HIS A 81 -1.43 13.44 10.62
CA HIS A 81 -1.33 14.73 9.94
C HIS A 81 -0.81 14.55 8.51
N PHE A 82 -1.61 15.00 7.55
CA PHE A 82 -1.31 14.95 6.12
C PHE A 82 -1.27 16.36 5.52
N GLY A 83 -0.35 16.58 4.58
CA GLY A 83 -0.32 17.81 3.77
C GLY A 83 -1.43 17.82 2.73
N ALA A 84 -1.71 19.00 2.15
CA ALA A 84 -2.67 19.11 1.05
C ALA A 84 -2.18 18.33 -0.18
N VAL A 85 -3.11 17.85 -1.02
CA VAL A 85 -2.75 17.23 -2.30
C VAL A 85 -2.08 18.26 -3.21
N LEU A 86 -0.94 17.89 -3.80
CA LEU A 86 -0.23 18.76 -4.73
C LEU A 86 -1.05 19.02 -6.00
N PRO A 87 -1.04 20.26 -6.54
CA PRO A 87 -1.73 20.57 -7.79
C PRO A 87 -1.34 19.61 -8.92
N GLY A 88 -2.35 19.00 -9.54
CA GLY A 88 -2.17 18.07 -10.65
C GLY A 88 -2.03 16.60 -10.25
N ALA A 89 -1.65 16.27 -9.00
CA ALA A 89 -1.38 14.90 -8.59
C ALA A 89 -2.55 13.93 -8.91
N VAL A 90 -3.78 14.30 -8.54
CA VAL A 90 -4.98 13.48 -8.83
C VAL A 90 -5.18 13.28 -10.34
N ALA A 91 -5.13 14.36 -11.12
CA ALA A 91 -5.44 14.32 -12.54
C ALA A 91 -4.42 13.48 -13.34
N GLU A 92 -3.13 13.63 -13.02
CA GLU A 92 -2.04 12.95 -13.70
C GLU A 92 -1.93 11.47 -13.28
N LEU A 93 -2.16 11.16 -12.00
CA LEU A 93 -2.23 9.77 -11.55
C LEU A 93 -3.45 9.05 -12.18
N GLU A 94 -4.58 9.74 -12.36
CA GLU A 94 -5.70 9.14 -13.09
C GLU A 94 -5.41 8.93 -14.58
N GLU A 95 -4.61 9.81 -15.21
CA GLU A 95 -4.18 9.60 -16.59
C GLU A 95 -3.29 8.36 -16.71
N LEU A 96 -2.36 8.16 -15.78
CA LEU A 96 -1.54 6.94 -15.74
C LEU A 96 -2.41 5.68 -15.61
N ARG A 97 -3.42 5.68 -14.74
CA ARG A 97 -4.36 4.54 -14.62
C ARG A 97 -5.13 4.30 -15.91
N ARG A 98 -5.60 5.34 -16.59
CA ARG A 98 -6.26 5.20 -17.91
C ARG A 98 -5.34 4.57 -18.95
N GLN A 99 -4.04 4.80 -18.85
CA GLN A 99 -3.02 4.17 -19.70
C GLN A 99 -2.61 2.77 -19.23
N GLY A 100 -3.27 2.21 -18.22
CA GLY A 100 -3.04 0.85 -17.74
C GLY A 100 -1.91 0.71 -16.72
N TRP A 101 -1.38 1.82 -16.19
CA TRP A 101 -0.40 1.79 -15.11
C TRP A 101 -1.04 1.37 -13.80
N LYS A 102 -0.24 0.70 -12.97
CA LYS A 102 -0.54 0.43 -11.57
C LYS A 102 0.19 1.42 -10.68
N ILE A 103 -0.51 1.93 -9.68
CA ILE A 103 0.00 2.97 -8.79
C ILE A 103 0.19 2.39 -7.40
N VAL A 104 1.45 2.32 -6.97
CA VAL A 104 1.85 1.89 -5.64
C VAL A 104 2.36 3.11 -4.89
N VAL A 105 1.66 3.50 -3.83
CA VAL A 105 2.14 4.55 -2.94
C VAL A 105 3.28 3.96 -2.10
N TYR A 106 4.49 4.46 -2.30
CA TYR A 106 5.71 3.99 -1.66
C TYR A 106 6.19 5.02 -0.65
N THR A 107 5.72 4.89 0.59
CA THR A 107 5.98 5.85 1.67
C THR A 107 6.74 5.21 2.83
N CYS A 108 7.44 6.06 3.58
CA CYS A 108 8.04 5.70 4.87
C CYS A 108 7.04 5.81 6.05
N ARG A 109 5.79 6.23 5.84
CA ARG A 109 4.75 6.19 6.87
C ARG A 109 4.42 4.74 7.24
N ASP A 110 4.37 4.43 8.53
CA ASP A 110 4.20 3.06 9.03
C ASP A 110 2.71 2.63 9.21
N HIS A 111 1.76 3.52 8.90
CA HIS A 111 0.31 3.27 9.03
C HIS A 111 -0.43 3.31 7.68
N PRO A 112 -0.35 2.24 6.87
CA PRO A 112 -0.93 2.23 5.52
C PRO A 112 -2.43 2.52 5.51
N HIS A 113 -3.19 2.05 6.50
CA HIS A 113 -4.63 2.28 6.59
C HIS A 113 -5.01 3.77 6.74
N LEU A 114 -4.19 4.58 7.44
CA LEU A 114 -4.40 6.02 7.53
C LEU A 114 -4.13 6.70 6.20
N VAL A 115 -3.08 6.28 5.50
CA VAL A 115 -2.73 6.77 4.17
C VAL A 115 -3.84 6.44 3.17
N GLU A 116 -4.30 5.18 3.14
CA GLU A 116 -5.38 4.72 2.27
C GLU A 116 -6.67 5.51 2.50
N SER A 117 -7.04 5.72 3.77
CA SER A 117 -8.24 6.48 4.13
C SER A 117 -8.13 7.93 3.64
N TYR A 118 -7.01 8.59 3.95
CA TYR A 118 -6.80 9.97 3.54
C TYR A 118 -6.79 10.13 2.01
N LEU A 119 -6.04 9.31 1.29
CA LEU A 119 -5.97 9.38 -0.18
C LEU A 119 -7.34 9.12 -0.82
N SER A 120 -8.11 8.16 -0.29
CA SER A 120 -9.47 7.87 -0.76
C SER A 120 -10.41 9.05 -0.54
N GLU A 121 -10.35 9.70 0.63
CA GLU A 121 -11.13 10.89 0.95
C GLU A 121 -10.79 12.08 0.03
N GLN A 122 -9.52 12.21 -0.36
CA GLN A 122 -9.06 13.24 -1.30
C GLN A 122 -9.30 12.88 -2.79
N GLY A 123 -9.79 11.68 -3.08
CA GLY A 123 -10.00 11.20 -4.45
C GLY A 123 -8.69 10.95 -5.23
N VAL A 124 -7.59 10.68 -4.51
CA VAL A 124 -6.32 10.31 -5.14
C VAL A 124 -6.37 8.83 -5.53
N PRO A 125 -6.12 8.48 -6.81
CA PRO A 125 -6.16 7.09 -7.22
C PRO A 125 -4.89 6.32 -6.84
N PHE A 126 -5.05 5.13 -6.29
CA PHE A 126 -3.95 4.19 -6.02
C PHE A 126 -4.45 2.74 -6.10
N ASP A 127 -3.54 1.79 -6.31
CA ASP A 127 -3.85 0.35 -6.29
C ASP A 127 -3.34 -0.32 -5.01
N LEU A 128 -2.23 0.19 -4.44
CA LEU A 128 -1.69 -0.30 -3.16
C LEU A 128 -0.96 0.81 -2.41
N VAL A 129 -1.04 0.83 -1.07
CA VAL A 129 -0.04 1.48 -0.22
C VAL A 129 0.98 0.45 0.27
N TRP A 130 2.24 0.62 -0.10
CA TRP A 130 3.31 -0.28 0.31
C TRP A 130 3.52 -0.19 1.82
N SER A 131 3.62 -1.35 2.50
CA SER A 131 3.78 -1.40 3.96
C SER A 131 4.94 -2.29 4.38
N ARG A 132 5.69 -1.83 5.40
CA ARG A 132 6.75 -2.62 6.04
C ARG A 132 6.19 -3.85 6.78
N ALA A 133 4.95 -3.78 7.27
CA ALA A 133 4.27 -4.92 7.89
C ALA A 133 4.12 -6.09 6.92
N ALA A 134 3.79 -5.84 5.64
CA ALA A 134 3.74 -6.86 4.61
C ALA A 134 5.11 -7.53 4.40
N VAL A 135 6.21 -6.78 4.54
CA VAL A 135 7.58 -7.32 4.49
C VAL A 135 7.85 -8.28 5.64
N ALA A 136 7.46 -7.89 6.86
CA ALA A 136 7.64 -8.73 8.05
C ALA A 136 6.85 -10.05 7.96
N ALA A 137 5.74 -10.06 7.22
CA ALA A 137 4.95 -11.25 6.91
C ALA A 137 5.52 -12.11 5.75
N GLY A 138 6.73 -11.81 5.26
CA GLY A 138 7.38 -12.54 4.16
C GLY A 138 7.28 -11.85 2.79
N GLY A 139 6.72 -10.63 2.74
CA GLY A 139 6.69 -9.79 1.55
C GLY A 139 8.05 -9.16 1.22
N ARG A 140 8.10 -8.39 0.12
CA ARG A 140 9.35 -7.79 -0.39
C ARG A 140 9.63 -6.42 0.22
N ALA A 141 10.86 -6.22 0.68
CA ALA A 141 11.33 -4.98 1.30
C ALA A 141 11.37 -3.75 0.36
N LYS A 142 11.31 -3.96 -0.96
CA LYS A 142 11.17 -2.91 -1.97
C LYS A 142 10.04 -3.32 -2.92
N PRO A 143 9.13 -2.41 -3.32
CA PRO A 143 8.14 -2.71 -4.34
C PRO A 143 8.83 -3.10 -5.64
N ILE A 144 8.23 -4.04 -6.38
CA ILE A 144 8.65 -4.30 -7.76
C ILE A 144 7.95 -3.26 -8.62
N ALA A 145 8.71 -2.28 -9.11
CA ALA A 145 8.21 -1.16 -9.88
C ALA A 145 9.08 -0.93 -11.12
N ASP A 146 8.45 -0.52 -12.22
CA ASP A 146 9.12 -0.10 -13.46
C ASP A 146 9.71 1.31 -13.32
N VAL A 147 9.00 2.18 -12.59
CA VAL A 147 9.41 3.57 -12.34
C VAL A 147 9.24 3.92 -10.87
N LEU A 148 10.19 4.70 -10.35
CA LEU A 148 10.11 5.37 -9.04
C LEU A 148 9.93 6.87 -9.29
N LEU A 149 8.90 7.46 -8.71
CA LEU A 149 8.67 8.91 -8.70
C LEU A 149 8.72 9.40 -7.26
N ASP A 150 9.69 10.25 -6.94
CA ASP A 150 10.03 10.59 -5.56
C ASP A 150 10.68 11.98 -5.54
N ASP A 151 10.23 12.87 -4.65
CA ASP A 151 10.74 14.24 -4.52
C ASP A 151 12.22 14.30 -4.15
N ARG A 152 12.78 13.18 -3.65
CA ARG A 152 14.17 13.00 -3.21
C ARG A 152 14.99 12.06 -4.10
N ALA A 153 14.46 11.63 -5.24
CA ALA A 153 15.21 10.79 -6.16
C ALA A 153 16.27 11.58 -6.94
N VAL A 154 17.48 10.99 -7.00
CA VAL A 154 18.50 11.33 -8.00
C VAL A 154 18.59 10.16 -8.98
N THR A 155 18.31 10.41 -10.25
CA THR A 155 18.33 9.37 -11.29
C THR A 155 19.77 8.98 -11.63
N PHE A 156 20.10 7.70 -11.49
CA PHE A 156 21.37 7.17 -12.01
C PHE A 156 21.25 6.89 -13.50
N ALA A 157 21.95 7.68 -14.32
CA ALA A 157 21.96 7.56 -15.79
C ALA A 157 23.18 6.81 -16.35
N GLY A 158 23.89 6.03 -15.52
CA GLY A 158 25.08 5.28 -15.94
C GLY A 158 26.42 5.99 -15.72
N ASP A 159 26.43 7.21 -15.18
CA ASP A 159 27.63 7.98 -14.84
C ASP A 159 27.69 8.26 -13.33
N TRP A 160 28.67 7.65 -12.66
CA TRP A 160 28.88 7.82 -11.23
C TRP A 160 29.38 9.20 -10.83
N ARG A 161 30.21 9.83 -11.67
CA ARG A 161 30.73 11.16 -11.37
C ARG A 161 29.61 12.17 -11.41
N GLN A 162 28.74 12.06 -12.43
CA GLN A 162 27.56 12.91 -12.52
C GLN A 162 26.58 12.60 -11.39
N ALA A 163 26.32 11.34 -11.07
CA ALA A 163 25.42 10.98 -9.97
C ALA A 163 25.87 11.56 -8.62
N VAL A 164 27.17 11.51 -8.30
CA VAL A 164 27.69 12.12 -7.08
C VAL A 164 27.53 13.65 -7.10
N HIS A 165 27.79 14.27 -8.25
CA HIS A 165 27.55 15.71 -8.41
C HIS A 165 26.08 16.06 -8.13
N ASP A 166 25.15 15.31 -8.71
CA ASP A 166 23.71 15.54 -8.57
C ASP A 166 23.25 15.30 -7.13
N VAL A 167 23.77 14.27 -6.45
CA VAL A 167 23.53 14.05 -5.01
C VAL A 167 23.99 15.23 -4.16
N LEU A 168 25.18 15.78 -4.42
CA LEU A 168 25.71 16.90 -3.65
C LEU A 168 24.98 18.23 -3.94
N ALA A 169 24.48 18.39 -5.18
CA ALA A 169 23.73 19.56 -5.62
C ALA A 169 22.23 19.48 -5.29
N PHE A 170 21.72 18.30 -4.92
CA PHE A 170 20.30 18.02 -4.78
C PHE A 170 19.60 18.94 -3.75
N ARG A 171 18.37 19.33 -4.08
CA ARG A 171 17.44 20.06 -3.20
C ARG A 171 16.05 19.45 -3.35
N PRO A 172 15.36 19.10 -2.25
CA PRO A 172 14.02 18.54 -2.32
C PRO A 172 13.01 19.57 -2.80
N TRP A 173 11.93 19.10 -3.40
CA TRP A 173 10.82 19.95 -3.79
C TRP A 173 10.25 20.68 -2.56
N GLY A 174 10.06 22.00 -2.66
CA GLY A 174 9.61 22.84 -1.55
C GLY A 174 10.68 23.21 -0.50
N GLY A 175 11.89 22.66 -0.58
CA GLY A 175 13.02 23.05 0.28
C GLY A 175 13.82 24.21 -0.32
N ALA A 176 13.92 25.32 0.42
CA ALA A 176 14.91 26.38 0.17
C ALA A 176 16.33 25.91 0.54
#